data_AF-A0A9P7IY50-F1
#
_entry.id   AF-A0A9P7IY50-F1
#
_cell.length_a   1.000
_cell.length_b   1.000
_cell.length_c   1.000
_cell.angle_alpha   90.00
_cell.angle_beta   90.00
_cell.angle_gamma   90.00
#
_symmetry.space_group_name_H-M   'P 1'
#
loop_
_entity.id
_entity.type
_entity.pdbx_description
1 polymer ?
#
loop_
_entity_poly.entity_id
_entity_poly.type
_entity_poly.pdbx_seq_one_letter_code
_entity_poly.pdbx_strand_id
1 'polypeptide(L)'
;MGILTVDWSMISCIRNPLGTPWWSEANTAAALVICFWIITPIIYFTNTWFTTHLPISSYLTFDNTGLPYDAAQVVANASFNVAQYEAYSPVFMTATMAIVYGV
;
A
#
# COMPACT_ATOMS: atom_id res chain seq x y z
N MET A 1 23.46 11.03 -1.70
CA MET A 1 22.77 10.08 -2.59
C MET A 1 21.94 10.90 -3.57
N GLY A 2 22.27 10.84 -4.86
CA GLY A 2 21.44 11.49 -5.89
C GLY A 2 20.10 10.76 -6.05
N ILE A 3 19.11 11.44 -6.63
CA ILE A 3 17.77 10.86 -6.86
C ILE A 3 17.80 9.64 -7.79
N LEU A 4 18.86 9.53 -8.61
CA LEU A 4 19.14 8.42 -9.49
C LEU A 4 20.59 7.98 -9.25
N THR A 5 20.76 6.71 -8.91
CA THR A 5 22.08 6.10 -8.73
C THR A 5 22.04 4.67 -9.26
N VAL A 6 23.07 4.29 -10.01
CA VAL A 6 23.27 2.93 -10.54
C VAL A 6 24.38 2.27 -9.71
N ASP A 7 24.26 2.38 -8.39
CA ASP A 7 25.19 1.75 -7.46
C ASP A 7 24.79 0.29 -7.21
N TRP A 8 25.74 -0.61 -7.46
CA TRP A 8 25.55 -2.05 -7.28
C TRP A 8 25.20 -2.42 -5.84
N SER A 9 25.74 -1.70 -4.86
CA SER A 9 25.47 -1.98 -3.44
C SER A 9 23.99 -1.73 -3.09
N MET A 10 23.37 -0.70 -3.68
CA MET A 10 21.93 -0.42 -3.52
C MET A 10 21.05 -1.41 -4.27
N ILE A 11 21.45 -1.84 -5.48
CA ILE A 11 20.69 -2.82 -6.27
C ILE A 11 20.65 -4.17 -5.55
N SER A 12 21.79 -4.59 -4.98
CA SER A 12 21.95 -5.89 -4.34
C SER A 12 21.48 -5.94 -2.88
N CYS A 13 20.99 -4.83 -2.30
CA CYS A 13 20.74 -4.74 -0.86
C CYS A 13 19.60 -5.62 -0.33
N ILE A 14 18.56 -5.86 -1.15
CA ILE A 14 17.41 -6.71 -0.77
C ILE A 14 17.62 -8.14 -1.29
N ARG A 15 18.09 -8.27 -2.53
CA ARG A 15 18.35 -9.55 -3.19
C ARG A 15 19.43 -9.33 -4.24
N ASN A 16 20.45 -10.19 -4.26
CA ASN A 16 21.48 -10.13 -5.30
C ASN A 16 20.91 -10.69 -6.62
N PRO A 17 20.74 -9.86 -7.67
CA PRO A 17 20.13 -10.33 -8.91
C PRO A 17 21.02 -11.33 -9.67
N LEU A 18 22.35 -11.16 -9.65
CA LEU A 18 23.27 -12.09 -10.34
C LEU A 18 23.22 -13.54 -9.81
N GLY A 19 22.85 -13.71 -8.54
CA GLY A 19 22.67 -15.04 -7.94
C GLY A 19 21.26 -15.61 -8.12
N THR A 20 20.32 -14.80 -8.57
CA THR A 20 18.92 -15.19 -8.74
C THR A 20 18.70 -15.64 -10.18
N PRO A 21 18.06 -16.80 -10.43
CA PRO A 21 17.75 -17.21 -11.80
C PRO A 21 16.89 -16.16 -12.52
N TRP A 22 17.22 -15.85 -13.78
CA TRP A 22 16.56 -14.78 -14.56
C TRP A 22 15.03 -14.94 -14.62
N TRP A 23 14.52 -16.17 -14.67
CA TRP A 23 13.08 -16.44 -14.72
C TRP A 23 12.36 -16.01 -13.44
N SER A 24 13.05 -16.07 -12.29
CA SER A 24 12.48 -15.62 -11.00
C SER A 24 12.41 -14.11 -10.93
N GLU A 25 13.37 -13.42 -11.54
CA GLU A 25 13.36 -11.96 -11.66
C GLU A 25 12.25 -11.52 -12.60
N ALA A 26 12.12 -12.18 -13.75
CA ALA A 26 11.05 -11.93 -14.71
C ALA A 26 9.66 -12.13 -14.07
N ASN A 27 9.47 -13.17 -13.25
CA ASN A 27 8.22 -13.39 -12.52
C ASN A 27 7.92 -12.24 -11.53
N THR A 28 8.95 -11.73 -10.84
CA THR A 28 8.80 -10.59 -9.91
C THR A 28 8.44 -9.31 -10.66
N ALA A 29 9.08 -9.04 -11.80
CA ALA A 29 8.75 -7.91 -12.66
C ALA A 29 7.33 -8.02 -13.22
N ALA A 30 6.91 -9.22 -13.64
CA ALA A 30 5.54 -9.48 -14.09
C ALA A 30 4.51 -9.23 -12.97
N ALA A 31 4.79 -9.67 -11.74
CA ALA A 31 3.92 -9.40 -10.59
C ALA A 31 3.77 -7.89 -10.33
N LEU A 32 4.86 -7.12 -10.45
CA LEU A 32 4.81 -5.66 -10.32
C LEU A 32 3.89 -5.03 -11.37
N VAL A 33 4.04 -5.42 -12.64
CA VAL A 33 3.20 -4.89 -13.73
C VAL A 33 1.74 -5.26 -13.52
N ILE A 34 1.44 -6.52 -13.20
CA ILE A 34 0.07 -6.98 -12.99
C ILE A 34 -0.56 -6.26 -11.80
N CYS A 35 0.10 -6.25 -10.64
CA CYS A 35 -0.46 -5.65 -9.44
C CYS A 35 -0.58 -4.13 -9.57
N PHE A 36 0.49 -3.42 -9.92
CA PHE A 36 0.50 -1.97 -9.85
C PHE A 36 0.03 -1.26 -11.11
N TRP A 37 0.24 -1.84 -12.29
CA TRP A 37 -0.13 -1.18 -13.55
C TRP A 37 -1.47 -1.67 -14.11
N ILE A 38 -1.96 -2.83 -13.66
CA ILE A 38 -3.25 -3.36 -14.10
C ILE A 38 -4.27 -3.34 -12.95
N ILE A 39 -4.00 -4.02 -11.83
CA ILE A 39 -4.99 -4.18 -10.76
C ILE A 39 -5.24 -2.85 -10.01
N THR A 40 -4.19 -2.10 -9.64
CA THR A 40 -4.36 -0.78 -8.97
C THR A 40 -5.27 0.18 -9.73
N PRO A 41 -5.02 0.47 -11.03
CA PRO A 41 -5.89 1.39 -11.75
C PRO A 41 -7.31 0.83 -11.90
N ILE A 42 -7.49 -0.49 -12.08
CA ILE A 42 -8.84 -1.08 -12.11
C ILE A 42 -9.59 -0.77 -10.82
N ILE A 43 -8.99 -1.02 -9.65
CA ILE A 43 -9.61 -0.74 -8.34
C ILE A 43 -9.92 0.76 -8.20
N TYR A 44 -8.95 1.61 -8.53
CA TYR A 44 -9.07 3.07 -8.37
C TYR A 44 -10.15 3.67 -9.27
N PHE A 45 -10.21 3.28 -10.55
CA PHE A 45 -11.15 3.85 -11.51
C PHE A 45 -12.55 3.23 -11.44
N THR A 46 -12.70 2.04 -10.86
CA THR A 46 -14.01 1.46 -10.55
C THR A 46 -14.60 1.98 -9.23
N ASN A 47 -13.88 2.87 -8.53
CA ASN A 47 -14.21 3.35 -7.20
C ASN A 47 -14.46 2.22 -6.19
N THR A 48 -13.73 1.11 -6.35
CA THR A 48 -13.83 -0.01 -5.41
C THR A 48 -13.26 0.45 -4.06
N TRP A 49 -13.99 0.16 -2.97
CA TRP A 49 -13.68 0.59 -1.60
C TRP A 49 -13.48 2.10 -1.41
N PHE A 50 -14.19 2.93 -2.19
CA PHE A 50 -14.12 4.40 -2.08
C PHE A 50 -12.73 4.99 -2.39
N THR A 51 -11.88 4.23 -3.07
CA THR A 51 -10.49 4.60 -3.36
C THR A 51 -10.36 5.85 -4.24
N THR A 52 -11.35 6.20 -5.06
CA THR A 52 -11.31 7.41 -5.91
C THR A 52 -11.34 8.71 -5.09
N HIS A 53 -11.81 8.66 -3.83
CA HIS A 53 -11.82 9.80 -2.93
C HIS A 53 -10.48 10.03 -2.22
N LEU A 54 -9.53 9.10 -2.39
CA LEU A 54 -8.20 9.13 -1.79
C LEU A 54 -7.13 9.30 -2.89
N PRO A 55 -5.89 9.67 -2.53
CA PRO A 55 -4.77 9.58 -3.48
C PRO A 55 -4.61 8.14 -3.99
N ILE A 56 -4.25 7.97 -5.26
CA ILE A 56 -4.06 6.63 -5.86
C ILE A 56 -3.01 5.80 -5.08
N SER A 57 -2.00 6.46 -4.52
CA SER A 57 -0.97 5.82 -3.71
C SER A 57 -0.56 6.70 -2.53
N SER A 58 -0.60 6.12 -1.34
CA SER A 58 -0.06 6.70 -0.10
C SER A 58 0.25 5.58 0.88
N TYR A 59 1.25 5.80 1.74
CA TYR A 59 1.54 4.92 2.88
C TYR A 59 0.63 5.20 4.09
N LEU A 60 -0.11 6.30 4.05
CA LEU A 60 -1.07 6.67 5.11
C LEU A 60 -2.42 6.00 4.88
N THR A 61 -3.10 5.72 5.98
CA THR A 61 -4.52 5.33 6.02
C THR A 61 -5.38 6.55 6.33
N PHE A 62 -6.66 6.49 5.94
CA PHE A 62 -7.58 7.62 6.01
C PHE A 62 -8.86 7.28 6.77
N ASP A 63 -9.50 8.30 7.34
CA ASP A 63 -10.86 8.21 7.86
C ASP A 63 -11.90 8.52 6.77
N ASN A 64 -13.19 8.42 7.12
CA ASN A 64 -14.31 8.71 6.22
C ASN A 64 -14.37 10.16 5.74
N THR A 65 -13.61 11.08 6.33
CA THR A 65 -13.51 12.48 5.90
C THR A 65 -12.35 12.74 4.95
N GLY A 66 -11.51 11.73 4.71
CA GLY A 66 -10.31 11.83 3.87
C GLY A 66 -9.10 12.43 4.61
N LEU A 67 -9.16 12.54 5.94
CA LEU A 67 -8.03 12.93 6.78
C LEU A 67 -7.22 11.68 7.19
N PRO A 68 -5.93 11.83 7.54
CA PRO A 68 -5.14 10.73 8.07
C PRO A 68 -5.81 10.09 9.30
N TYR A 69 -5.90 8.76 9.32
CA TYR A 69 -6.60 8.01 10.37
C TYR A 69 -5.87 8.09 11.72
N ASP A 70 -6.58 8.48 12.78
CA ASP A 70 -6.03 8.52 14.15
C ASP A 70 -6.34 7.22 14.91
N ALA A 71 -5.32 6.35 15.03
CA ALA A 71 -5.44 5.08 15.76
C ALA A 71 -5.64 5.26 17.28
N ALA A 72 -5.28 6.41 17.85
CA ALA A 72 -5.49 6.65 19.28
C ALA A 72 -6.97 6.79 19.63
N GLN A 73 -7.82 7.17 18.68
CA GLN A 73 -9.28 7.28 18.90
C GLN A 73 -9.95 5.93 19.14
N VAL A 74 -9.38 4.83 18.63
CA VAL A 74 -10.01 3.49 18.65
C VAL A 74 -9.36 2.52 19.63
N VAL A 75 -8.40 3.01 20.43
CA VAL A 75 -7.66 2.23 21.42
C VAL A 75 -7.94 2.77 22.81
N ALA A 76 -8.56 1.95 23.66
CA ALA A 76 -8.75 2.23 25.08
C ALA A 76 -7.95 1.21 25.91
N ASN A 77 -7.13 1.69 26.85
CA ASN A 77 -6.31 0.83 27.72
C ASN A 77 -5.46 -0.19 26.95
N ALA A 78 -4.79 0.26 25.88
CA ALA A 78 -3.99 -0.58 24.98
C ALA A 78 -4.76 -1.74 24.31
N SER A 79 -6.10 -1.68 24.31
CA SER A 79 -6.98 -2.65 23.67
C SER A 79 -7.88 -1.96 22.65
N PHE A 80 -8.21 -2.68 21.59
CA PHE A 80 -9.16 -2.19 20.58
C PHE A 80 -10.56 -2.02 21.20
N ASN A 81 -11.18 -0.87 20.96
CA ASN A 81 -12.52 -0.57 21.45
C ASN A 81 -13.48 -0.39 20.27
N VAL A 82 -14.39 -1.35 20.12
CA VAL A 82 -15.37 -1.38 19.02
C VAL A 82 -16.31 -0.17 19.05
N ALA A 83 -16.76 0.25 20.24
CA ALA A 83 -17.69 1.37 20.35
C ALA A 83 -17.04 2.70 19.92
N GLN A 84 -15.75 2.87 20.21
CA GLN A 84 -14.99 4.03 19.74
C GLN A 84 -14.72 3.98 18.24
N TYR A 85 -14.44 2.79 17.69
CA TYR A 85 -14.29 2.58 16.25
C TYR A 85 -15.55 2.94 15.47
N GLU A 86 -16.70 2.46 15.92
CA GLU A 86 -18.00 2.76 15.29
C GLU A 86 -18.37 4.25 15.41
N ALA A 87 -17.97 4.91 16.49
CA ALA A 87 -18.21 6.34 16.69
C ALA A 87 -17.25 7.24 15.89
N TYR A 88 -16.03 6.77 15.62
CA TYR A 88 -15.01 7.52 14.86
C TYR A 88 -15.16 7.30 13.36
N SER A 89 -14.64 6.19 12.84
CA SER A 89 -14.67 5.85 11.41
C SER A 89 -14.07 4.47 11.17
N PRO A 90 -14.53 3.75 10.12
CA PRO A 90 -13.74 2.71 9.49
C PRO A 90 -12.41 3.23 8.92
N VAL A 91 -11.43 2.34 8.80
CA VAL A 91 -10.14 2.65 8.15
C VAL A 91 -10.33 2.52 6.64
N PHE A 92 -10.00 3.58 5.90
CA PHE A 92 -9.95 3.58 4.46
C PHE A 92 -8.49 3.54 3.97
N MET A 93 -8.26 2.78 2.91
CA MET A 93 -6.94 2.56 2.34
C MET A 93 -6.89 3.00 0.88
N THR A 94 -5.72 3.48 0.45
CA THR A 94 -5.48 3.77 -0.97
C THR A 94 -5.42 2.48 -1.79
N ALA A 95 -5.64 2.58 -3.10
CA ALA A 95 -5.68 1.42 -3.99
C ALA A 95 -4.35 0.61 -3.95
N THR A 96 -3.19 1.28 -3.85
CA THR A 96 -1.90 0.59 -3.72
C THR A 96 -1.73 -0.10 -2.36
N MET A 97 -2.17 0.54 -1.28
CA MET A 97 -2.18 -0.07 0.06
C MET A 97 -3.05 -1.33 0.09
N ALA A 98 -4.24 -1.27 -0.54
CA ALA A 98 -5.16 -2.39 -0.57
C ALA A 98 -4.56 -3.64 -1.26
N ILE A 99 -3.79 -3.43 -2.33
CA ILE A 99 -3.11 -4.53 -3.05
C ILE A 99 -1.93 -5.10 -2.26
N VAL A 100 -1.17 -4.24 -1.58
CA VAL A 100 0.02 -4.68 -0.84
C VAL A 100 -0.35 -5.50 0.39
N TYR A 101 -1.38 -5.08 1.14
CA TYR A 101 -1.78 -5.73 2.39
C TYR A 101 -2.87 -6.79 2.21
N GLY A 102 -3.54 -6.82 1.05
CA GLY A 102 -4.64 -7.73 0.77
C GLY A 102 -5.87 -7.39 1.60
N VAL A 103 -6.78 -6.60 1.02
CA VAL A 103 -8.10 -6.27 1.60
C VAL A 103 -9.12 -7.35 1.27
#